data_AF-M3UMH6-F1
#
_entry.id   AF-M3UMH6-F1
#
_cell.length_a   1.000
_cell.length_b   1.000
_cell.length_c   1.000
_cell.angle_alpha   90.00
_cell.angle_beta   90.00
_cell.angle_gamma   90.00
#
_symmetry.space_group_name_H-M   'P 1'
#
loop_
_entity.id
_entity.type
_entity.pdbx_description
1 polymer ?
#
loop_
_entity_poly.entity_id
_entity_poly.type
_entity_poly.pdbx_seq_one_letter_code
_entity_poly.pdbx_strand_id
1 'polypeptide(L)'
;MSKFGITPGQIAQIAADWRVGGETLSEERLVPPTGSGTSRLVAACAEFCSAASKATTADAHRLTALGDALARFDALTEESDRASAAALDTASRGGPR
;
A
#
# COMPACT_ATOMS: atom_id res chain seq x y z
N MET A 1 -14.49 -27.75 -0.59
CA MET A 1 -14.29 -26.91 0.60
C MET A 1 -14.28 -25.47 0.14
N SER A 2 -15.27 -24.68 0.56
CA SER A 2 -15.43 -23.31 0.07
C SER A 2 -14.33 -22.41 0.65
N LYS A 3 -13.35 -22.02 -0.16
CA LYS A 3 -12.40 -20.95 0.20
C LYS A 3 -13.12 -19.61 0.02
N PHE A 4 -13.97 -19.24 0.98
CA PHE A 4 -14.45 -17.87 1.09
C PHE A 4 -13.47 -17.11 2.00
N GLY A 5 -12.79 -16.12 1.44
CA GLY A 5 -11.93 -15.19 2.19
C GLY A 5 -10.52 -15.06 1.63
N ILE A 6 -9.98 -13.85 1.71
CA ILE A 6 -8.55 -13.55 1.52
C ILE A 6 -7.81 -14.09 2.76
N THR A 7 -6.76 -14.88 2.58
CA THR A 7 -5.95 -15.40 3.70
C THR A 7 -5.00 -14.32 4.23
N PRO A 8 -4.51 -14.42 5.48
CA PRO A 8 -3.49 -13.50 6.01
C PRO A 8 -2.25 -13.41 5.09
N GLY A 9 -1.77 -14.55 4.58
CA GLY A 9 -0.68 -14.56 3.61
C GLY A 9 -0.99 -13.81 2.30
N GLN A 10 -2.25 -13.82 1.84
CA GLN A 10 -2.66 -13.03 0.68
C GLN A 10 -2.77 -11.53 1.02
N ILE A 11 -3.21 -11.17 2.22
CA ILE A 11 -3.21 -9.78 2.71
C ILE A 11 -1.78 -9.23 2.77
N ALA A 12 -0.86 -10.00 3.35
CA ALA A 12 0.56 -9.64 3.42
C ALA A 12 1.19 -9.46 2.03
N GLN A 13 0.84 -10.33 1.07
CA GLN A 13 1.30 -10.20 -0.31
C GLN A 13 0.77 -8.92 -0.98
N ILE A 14 -0.53 -8.65 -0.87
CA ILE A 14 -1.13 -7.42 -1.43
C ILE A 14 -0.49 -6.18 -0.82
N ALA A 15 -0.25 -6.17 0.49
CA ALA A 15 0.41 -5.08 1.18
C ALA A 15 1.84 -4.83 0.67
N ALA A 16 2.59 -5.90 0.41
CA ALA A 16 3.93 -5.82 -0.16
C ALA A 16 3.88 -5.31 -1.62
N ASP A 17 2.98 -5.84 -2.45
CA ASP A 17 2.83 -5.44 -3.85
C ASP A 17 2.49 -3.96 -3.97
N TRP A 18 1.62 -3.43 -3.10
CA TRP A 18 1.28 -2.01 -3.08
C TRP A 18 2.43 -1.12 -2.63
N ARG A 19 3.23 -1.54 -1.66
CA ARG A 19 4.45 -0.81 -1.27
C ARG A 19 5.47 -0.75 -2.41
N VAL A 20 5.77 -1.90 -3.03
CA VAL A 20 6.68 -1.97 -4.17
C VAL A 20 6.16 -1.15 -5.35
N GLY A 21 4.85 -1.21 -5.62
CA GLY A 21 4.21 -0.39 -6.65
C GLY A 21 4.33 1.11 -6.38
N GLY A 22 4.13 1.53 -5.14
CA GLY A 22 4.32 2.92 -4.72
C GLY A 22 5.77 3.38 -4.83
N GLU A 23 6.72 2.57 -4.38
CA GLU A 23 8.16 2.85 -4.50
C GLU A 23 8.58 2.97 -5.97
N THR A 24 8.21 1.99 -6.80
CA THR A 24 8.49 1.99 -8.24
C THR A 24 7.91 3.24 -8.90
N LEU A 25 6.67 3.58 -8.60
CA LEU A 25 6.02 4.78 -9.15
C LEU A 25 6.67 6.08 -8.67
N SER A 26 7.28 6.10 -7.48
CA SER A 26 8.00 7.27 -6.94
C SER A 26 9.33 7.54 -7.65
N GLU A 27 9.92 6.51 -8.27
CA GLU A 27 11.16 6.60 -9.02
C GLU A 27 10.95 7.13 -10.45
N GLU A 28 9.71 7.01 -10.97
CA GLU A 28 9.35 7.50 -12.29
C GLU A 28 9.48 9.03 -12.40
N ARG A 29 10.30 9.49 -13.35
CA ARG A 29 10.51 10.92 -13.60
C ARG A 29 10.21 11.29 -15.04
N LEU A 30 9.24 12.19 -15.20
CA LEU A 30 8.97 12.85 -16.47
C LEU A 30 9.86 14.08 -16.62
N VAL A 31 10.76 14.04 -17.59
CA VAL A 31 11.67 15.15 -17.88
C VAL A 31 11.11 15.96 -19.06
N PRO A 32 10.84 17.27 -18.88
CA PRO A 32 10.39 18.10 -19.98
C PRO A 32 11.51 18.31 -21.02
N PRO A 33 11.16 18.50 -22.30
CA PRO A 33 12.13 18.76 -23.35
C PRO A 33 12.89 20.07 -23.08
N THR A 34 14.21 20.05 -23.31
CA THR A 34 15.06 21.24 -23.18
C THR A 34 14.89 22.15 -24.39
N GLY A 35 14.55 23.42 -24.17
CA GLY A 35 14.42 24.42 -25.24
C GLY A 35 14.03 25.80 -24.71
N SER A 36 14.40 26.86 -25.42
CA SER A 36 14.15 28.25 -24.99
C SER A 36 12.65 28.54 -24.85
N GLY A 37 12.25 29.15 -23.74
CA GLY A 37 10.87 29.35 -23.28
C GLY A 37 9.94 30.22 -24.14
N THR A 38 10.22 30.41 -25.42
CA THR A 38 9.37 31.14 -26.37
C THR A 38 8.41 30.23 -27.14
N SER A 39 8.63 28.91 -27.16
CA SER A 39 7.72 27.96 -27.81
C SER A 39 6.56 27.57 -26.89
N ARG A 40 5.33 27.86 -27.31
CA ARG A 40 4.10 27.44 -26.61
C ARG A 40 4.02 25.93 -26.41
N LEU A 41 4.57 25.14 -27.34
CA LEU A 41 4.62 23.67 -27.23
C LEU A 41 5.55 23.22 -26.11
N VAL A 42 6.71 23.87 -25.97
CA VAL A 42 7.68 23.57 -24.89
C VAL A 42 7.08 23.95 -23.54
N ALA A 43 6.40 25.10 -23.45
CA ALA A 43 5.70 25.51 -22.23
C ALA A 43 4.58 24.53 -21.83
N ALA A 44 3.71 24.15 -22.78
CA ALA A 44 2.66 23.18 -22.53
C ALA A 44 3.19 21.80 -22.12
N CYS A 45 4.31 21.36 -22.71
CA CYS A 45 4.97 20.11 -22.33
C CYS A 45 5.55 20.18 -20.91
N ALA A 46 6.17 21.31 -20.53
CA ALA A 46 6.67 21.52 -19.18
C ALA A 46 5.55 21.53 -18.13
N GLU A 47 4.42 22.17 -18.43
CA GLU A 47 3.23 22.16 -17.57
C GLU A 47 2.66 20.74 -17.41
N PHE A 48 2.55 20.00 -18.52
CA PHE A 48 2.12 18.61 -18.50
C PHE A 48 3.04 17.75 -17.63
N CYS A 49 4.37 17.81 -17.84
CA CYS A 49 5.32 17.06 -17.03
C CYS A 49 5.20 17.41 -15.55
N SER A 50 5.04 18.71 -15.22
CA SER A 50 4.85 19.14 -13.83
C SER A 50 3.57 18.58 -13.20
N ALA A 51 2.44 18.65 -13.92
CA ALA A 51 1.16 18.14 -13.46
C ALA A 51 1.19 16.62 -13.29
N ALA A 52 1.75 15.91 -14.27
CA ALA A 52 1.92 14.46 -14.24
C ALA A 52 2.83 14.03 -13.09
N SER A 53 3.99 14.68 -12.87
CA SER A 53 4.86 14.38 -11.73
C SER A 53 4.14 14.54 -10.39
N LYS A 54 3.35 15.61 -10.21
CA LYS A 54 2.56 15.80 -8.97
C LYS A 54 1.55 14.68 -8.76
N ALA A 55 0.84 14.29 -9.82
CA ALA A 55 -0.13 13.20 -9.75
C ALA A 55 0.54 11.86 -9.42
N THR A 56 1.61 11.51 -10.14
CA THR A 56 2.40 10.30 -9.93
C THR A 56 2.95 10.23 -8.50
N THR A 57 3.51 11.31 -7.97
CA THR A 57 3.98 11.35 -6.57
C THR A 57 2.84 11.14 -5.57
N ALA A 58 1.68 11.78 -5.78
CA ALA A 58 0.54 11.60 -4.90
C ALA A 58 0.01 10.16 -4.91
N ASP A 59 -0.05 9.53 -6.08
CA ASP A 59 -0.49 8.15 -6.23
C ASP A 59 0.53 7.15 -5.66
N ALA A 60 1.83 7.41 -5.83
CA ALA A 60 2.90 6.63 -5.20
C ALA A 60 2.73 6.63 -3.67
N HIS A 61 2.55 7.80 -3.06
CA HIS A 61 2.32 7.91 -1.62
C HIS A 61 1.05 7.19 -1.15
N ARG A 62 -0.04 7.25 -1.92
CA ARG A 62 -1.29 6.53 -1.60
C ARG A 62 -1.09 5.02 -1.62
N LEU A 63 -0.39 4.49 -2.62
CA LEU A 63 -0.11 3.05 -2.74
C LEU A 63 0.74 2.57 -1.56
N THR A 64 1.84 3.26 -1.25
CA THR A 64 2.67 2.93 -0.08
C THR A 64 1.86 2.97 1.21
N ALA A 65 1.08 4.04 1.43
CA ALA A 65 0.26 4.19 2.64
C ALA A 65 -0.83 3.11 2.76
N LEU A 66 -1.44 2.68 1.65
CA LEU A 66 -2.39 1.58 1.65
C LEU A 66 -1.71 0.24 2.00
N GLY A 67 -0.52 -0.01 1.46
CA GLY A 67 0.27 -1.18 1.81
C GLY A 67 0.67 -1.21 3.29
N ASP A 68 1.02 -0.05 3.87
CA ASP A 68 1.31 0.08 5.31
C ASP A 68 0.07 -0.13 6.17
N ALA A 69 -1.06 0.47 5.79
CA ALA A 69 -2.32 0.32 6.50
C ALA A 69 -2.78 -1.15 6.51
N LEU A 70 -2.63 -1.84 5.38
CA LEU A 70 -3.01 -3.24 5.25
C LEU A 70 -2.09 -4.16 6.08
N ALA A 71 -0.78 -3.92 6.07
CA ALA A 71 0.16 -4.65 6.92
C ALA A 71 -0.12 -4.44 8.41
N ARG A 72 -0.47 -3.21 8.81
CA ARG A 72 -0.86 -2.91 10.19
C ARG A 72 -2.15 -3.62 10.59
N PHE A 73 -3.13 -3.66 9.69
CA PHE A 73 -4.38 -4.37 9.92
C PHE A 73 -4.15 -5.87 10.13
N ASP A 74 -3.30 -6.49 9.31
CA ASP A 74 -2.94 -7.90 9.42
C ASP A 74 -2.28 -8.20 10.78
N ALA A 75 -1.28 -7.40 11.17
CA ALA A 75 -0.59 -7.55 12.46
C ALA A 75 -1.54 -7.41 13.67
N LEU A 76 -2.51 -6.50 13.61
CA LEU A 76 -3.52 -6.35 14.67
C LEU A 76 -4.49 -7.54 14.72
N THR A 77 -4.79 -8.14 13.57
CA THR A 77 -5.64 -9.32 13.48
C THR A 77 -4.93 -10.54 14.06
N GLU A 78 -3.66 -10.75 13.72
CA GLU A 78 -2.84 -11.82 14.31
C GLU A 78 -2.72 -11.68 15.84
N GLU A 79 -2.54 -10.46 16.34
CA GLU A 79 -2.50 -10.22 17.79
C GLU A 79 -3.84 -10.57 18.46
N SER A 80 -4.94 -10.14 17.86
CA SER A 80 -6.29 -10.43 18.35
C SER A 80 -6.57 -11.95 18.37
N ASP A 81 -6.16 -12.67 17.34
CA ASP A 81 -6.32 -14.12 17.24
C ASP A 81 -5.50 -14.85 18.31
N ARG A 82 -4.25 -14.41 18.56
CA ARG A 82 -3.41 -14.95 19.64
C ARG A 82 -4.01 -14.70 21.03
N ALA A 83 -4.48 -13.49 21.28
CA ALA A 83 -5.11 -13.14 22.56
C ALA A 83 -6.38 -13.97 22.80
N SER A 84 -7.19 -14.17 21.76
CA SER A 84 -8.40 -14.98 21.82
C SER A 84 -8.09 -16.46 22.07
N ALA A 85 -7.07 -17.01 21.40
CA ALA A 85 -6.63 -18.40 21.62
C ALA A 85 -6.13 -18.62 23.06
N ALA A 86 -5.38 -17.68 23.63
CA ALA A 86 -4.91 -17.75 25.01
C ALA A 86 -6.07 -17.69 26.02
N ALA A 87 -7.08 -16.85 25.77
CA ALA A 87 -8.28 -16.78 26.61
C ALA A 87 -9.07 -18.09 26.59
N LEU A 88 -9.24 -18.71 25.41
CA LEU A 88 -9.91 -20.00 25.25
C LEU A 88 -9.16 -21.14 25.94
N ASP A 89 -7.82 -21.20 25.80
CA ASP A 89 -6.99 -22.19 26.48
C ASP A 89 -7.12 -22.05 28.00
N THR A 90 -7.07 -20.83 28.53
CA THR A 90 -7.27 -20.56 29.96
C THR A 90 -8.65 -21.01 30.44
N ALA A 91 -9.71 -20.69 29.69
CA ALA A 91 -11.07 -21.12 30.02
C ALA A 91 -11.23 -22.64 29.99
N SER A 92 -10.61 -23.31 29.02
CA SER A 92 -10.67 -24.78 28.87
C SER A 92 -9.99 -25.52 30.03
N ARG A 93 -8.93 -24.94 30.61
CA ARG A 93 -8.20 -25.50 31.76
C ARG A 93 -8.89 -25.24 33.11
N GLY A 94 -9.80 -24.27 33.17
CA GLY A 94 -10.59 -23.91 34.36
C GLY A 94 -12.00 -24.50 34.40
N GLY A 95 -12.36 -25.41 33.47
CA GLY A 95 -13.69 -26.02 33.39
C GLY A 95 -14.08 -26.76 34.69
N PRO A 96 -15.37 -26.74 35.08
CA PRO A 96 -15.81 -27.22 36.39
C PRO A 96 -15.51 -28.72 36.56
N ARG A 97 -14.89 -29.05 37.70
CA ARG A 97 -14.85 -30.42 38.25
C ARG A 97 -16.19 -30.77 38.88
#